data_AF-A0AAU1PCM7-F1
#
_entry.id   AF-A0AAU1PCM7-F1
#
_cell.length_a   1.000
_cell.length_b   1.000
_cell.length_c   1.000
_cell.angle_alpha   90.00
_cell.angle_beta   90.00
_cell.angle_gamma   90.00
#
_symmetry.space_group_name_H-M   'P 1'
#
loop_
_entity.id
_entity.type
_entity.pdbx_description
1 polymer ?
#
loop_
_entity_poly.entity_id
_entity_poly.type
_entity_poly.pdbx_seq_one_letter_code
_entity_poly.pdbx_strand_id
1 'polypeptide(L)'
;MTTTQAPAKTWTLTTTNGYAATGHLPAWAEEDPTETGVPLDRLSAQLADITHRAAFNGLCLPVVNGNGPAQEAEILSGTLECVPYADAPEPNVPVVNLRIIDDHWITGLDPTALTDLATTLRTHADHLDHHINPALTAARTDWTTHHPPHTNE
;
A
#
# COMPACT_ATOMS: atom_id res chain seq x y z
N MET A 1 -9.42 -7.67 16.51
CA MET A 1 -8.79 -6.58 17.27
C MET A 1 -9.20 -5.29 16.60
N THR A 2 -9.94 -4.43 17.30
CA THR A 2 -10.38 -3.13 16.78
C THR A 2 -9.19 -2.18 16.73
N THR A 3 -8.66 -1.93 15.55
CA THR A 3 -7.69 -0.86 15.31
C THR A 3 -8.41 0.47 15.52
N THR A 4 -8.12 1.13 16.64
CA THR A 4 -8.51 2.52 16.88
C THR A 4 -7.90 3.37 15.77
N GLN A 5 -8.74 3.96 14.92
CA GLN A 5 -8.34 4.86 13.86
C GLN A 5 -7.59 6.05 14.48
N ALA A 6 -6.28 6.15 14.22
CA ALA A 6 -5.49 7.31 14.63
C ALA A 6 -6.05 8.57 13.95
N PRO A 7 -6.01 9.75 14.61
CA PRO A 7 -6.47 10.99 14.01
C PRO A 7 -5.66 11.31 12.75
N ALA A 8 -6.33 11.81 11.71
CA ALA A 8 -5.69 12.32 10.50
C ALA A 8 -4.61 13.34 10.88
N LYS A 9 -3.42 13.19 10.30
CA LYS A 9 -2.27 14.06 10.55
C LYS A 9 -2.02 14.93 9.31
N THR A 10 -1.19 15.93 9.47
CA THR A 10 -0.73 16.78 8.36
C THR A 10 0.78 16.65 8.30
N TRP A 11 1.33 16.46 7.11
CA TRP A 11 2.78 16.52 6.91
C TRP A 11 3.20 17.94 6.51
N THR A 12 4.46 18.31 6.79
CA THR A 12 4.99 19.64 6.43
C THR A 12 6.43 19.55 5.90
N LEU A 13 6.67 20.07 4.70
CA LEU A 13 8.01 20.31 4.15
C LEU A 13 8.36 21.78 4.30
N THR A 14 9.37 22.09 5.12
CA THR A 14 9.86 23.46 5.32
C THR A 14 11.18 23.66 4.59
N THR A 15 11.21 24.62 3.69
CA THR A 15 12.40 24.94 2.89
C THR A 15 13.41 25.82 3.64
N THR A 16 14.64 25.87 3.14
CA THR A 16 15.73 26.66 3.73
C THR A 16 15.47 28.17 3.80
N ASN A 17 14.56 28.70 2.99
CA ASN A 17 14.18 30.11 2.99
C ASN A 17 12.90 30.41 3.81
N GLY A 18 12.33 29.40 4.48
CA GLY A 18 11.15 29.53 5.32
C GLY A 18 9.81 29.31 4.61
N TYR A 19 9.77 29.02 3.30
CA TYR A 19 8.54 28.55 2.66
C TYR A 19 8.16 27.16 3.18
N ALA A 20 6.88 26.91 3.41
CA ALA A 20 6.36 25.62 3.85
C ALA A 20 5.30 25.09 2.88
N ALA A 21 5.41 23.81 2.50
CA ALA A 21 4.36 23.04 1.85
C ALA A 21 3.75 22.07 2.87
N THR A 22 2.44 21.90 2.83
CA THR A 22 1.70 21.02 3.74
C THR A 22 0.68 20.19 3.00
N GLY A 23 0.41 18.98 3.48
CA GLY A 23 -0.65 18.15 2.93
C GLY A 23 -1.19 17.13 3.93
N HIS A 24 -2.24 16.45 3.51
CA HIS A 24 -2.88 15.40 4.31
C HIS A 24 -1.95 14.20 4.47
N LEU A 25 -1.77 13.74 5.72
CA LEU A 25 -1.10 12.48 6.04
C LEU A 25 -2.17 11.47 6.48
N PRO A 26 -2.52 10.51 5.60
CA PRO A 26 -3.50 9.50 5.94
C PRO A 26 -3.09 8.68 7.17
N ALA A 27 -4.03 8.31 8.02
CA ALA A 27 -3.74 7.57 9.25
C ALA A 27 -3.16 6.15 9.00
N TRP A 28 -3.34 5.62 7.80
CA TRP A 28 -2.79 4.34 7.38
C TRP A 28 -1.36 4.45 6.85
N ALA A 29 -0.85 5.65 6.54
CA ALA A 29 0.49 5.81 6.02
C ALA A 29 1.53 5.43 7.08
N GLU A 30 2.47 4.55 6.70
CA GLU A 30 3.55 4.08 7.57
C GLU A 30 4.65 5.15 7.75
N GLU A 31 4.81 6.04 6.76
CA GLU A 31 5.85 7.06 6.72
C GLU A 31 5.25 8.47 6.72
N ASP A 32 5.86 9.36 7.52
CA ASP A 32 5.56 10.80 7.56
C ASP A 32 6.64 11.55 6.77
N PRO A 33 6.31 12.21 5.66
CA PRO A 33 7.29 12.91 4.83
C PRO A 33 7.71 14.27 5.42
N THR A 34 7.31 14.63 6.64
CA THR A 34 7.66 15.91 7.27
C THR A 34 9.18 16.12 7.35
N GLU A 35 9.65 17.23 6.80
CA GLU A 35 11.07 17.55 6.73
C GLU A 35 11.31 19.07 6.81
N THR A 36 12.47 19.46 7.33
CA THR A 36 12.90 20.87 7.40
C THR A 36 14.27 21.06 6.75
N GLY A 37 14.51 22.24 6.17
CA GLY A 37 15.77 22.54 5.50
C GLY A 37 15.82 22.03 4.06
N VAL A 38 14.66 21.77 3.44
CA VAL A 38 14.58 21.36 2.04
C VAL A 38 15.06 22.51 1.14
N PRO A 39 16.08 22.33 0.27
CA PRO A 39 16.45 23.36 -0.69
C PRO A 39 15.25 23.73 -1.57
N LEU A 40 14.99 25.02 -1.80
CA LEU A 40 13.81 25.47 -2.55
C LEU A 40 13.75 24.84 -3.96
N ASP A 41 14.90 24.70 -4.61
CA ASP A 41 15.06 24.07 -5.93
C ASP A 41 14.81 22.56 -5.92
N ARG A 42 14.74 21.93 -4.75
CA ARG A 42 14.42 20.51 -4.54
C ARG A 42 12.99 20.27 -4.10
N LEU A 43 12.25 21.31 -3.72
CA LEU A 43 10.90 21.17 -3.18
C LEU A 43 9.96 20.42 -4.14
N SER A 44 10.00 20.70 -5.44
CA SER A 44 9.15 20.01 -6.42
C SER A 44 9.46 18.52 -6.53
N ALA A 45 10.75 18.15 -6.53
CA ALA A 45 11.17 16.77 -6.53
C ALA A 45 10.75 16.06 -5.24
N GLN A 46 10.93 16.73 -4.09
CA GLN A 46 10.53 16.18 -2.80
C GLN A 46 9.03 15.92 -2.72
N LEU A 47 8.21 16.82 -3.28
CA LEU A 47 6.76 16.64 -3.39
C LEU A 47 6.43 15.44 -4.28
N ALA A 48 7.07 15.31 -5.44
CA ALA A 48 6.86 14.19 -6.35
C ALA A 48 7.23 12.83 -5.73
N ASP A 49 8.20 12.81 -4.80
CA ASP A 49 8.64 11.60 -4.09
C ASP A 49 7.72 11.21 -2.91
N ILE A 50 6.74 12.06 -2.53
CA ILE A 50 5.80 11.72 -1.45
C ILE A 50 4.95 10.53 -1.88
N THR A 51 5.14 9.42 -1.16
CA THR A 51 4.35 8.19 -1.29
C THR A 51 3.81 7.82 0.08
N HIS A 52 2.49 7.79 0.22
CA HIS A 52 1.85 7.19 1.39
C HIS A 52 1.67 5.70 1.11
N ARG A 53 2.17 4.85 2.01
CA ARG A 53 2.15 3.40 1.86
C ARG A 53 1.74 2.69 3.14
N ALA A 54 1.03 1.58 3.00
CA ALA A 54 0.80 0.57 4.04
C ALA A 54 0.94 -0.83 3.47
N ALA A 55 1.65 -1.73 4.15
CA ALA A 55 1.82 -3.11 3.75
C ALA A 55 0.71 -4.01 4.31
N PHE A 56 0.25 -4.96 3.48
CA PHE A 56 -0.56 -6.09 3.87
C PHE A 56 0.23 -7.37 3.63
N ASN A 57 0.67 -8.00 4.73
CA ASN A 57 1.42 -9.24 4.66
C ASN A 57 0.61 -10.33 3.96
N GLY A 58 1.29 -11.12 3.14
CA GLY A 58 0.71 -12.29 2.49
C GLY A 58 0.69 -13.50 3.44
N LEU A 59 -0.01 -14.55 3.04
CA LEU A 59 0.26 -15.88 3.60
C LEU A 59 1.37 -16.55 2.80
N CYS A 60 2.23 -17.27 3.50
CA CYS A 60 3.29 -18.06 2.90
C CYS A 60 2.80 -19.44 2.49
N LEU A 61 3.33 -19.95 1.38
CA LEU A 61 3.19 -21.34 0.98
C LEU A 61 4.56 -21.92 0.59
N PRO A 62 4.74 -23.24 0.73
CA PRO A 62 5.91 -23.92 0.21
C PRO A 62 5.86 -23.94 -1.32
N VAL A 63 6.86 -23.33 -1.94
CA VAL A 63 7.01 -23.22 -3.39
C VAL A 63 8.40 -23.66 -3.83
N VAL A 64 8.52 -24.08 -5.09
CA VAL A 64 9.77 -24.51 -5.71
C VAL A 64 10.11 -23.57 -6.87
N ASN A 65 11.35 -23.08 -6.90
CA ASN A 65 11.91 -22.36 -8.05
C ASN A 65 12.93 -23.26 -8.77
N GLY A 66 12.64 -23.61 -10.02
CA GLY A 66 13.45 -24.53 -10.82
C GLY A 66 13.60 -25.90 -10.16
N ASN A 67 14.84 -26.37 -10.00
CA ASN A 67 15.16 -27.68 -9.41
C ASN A 67 15.59 -27.58 -7.93
N GLY A 68 15.31 -26.45 -7.27
CA GLY A 68 15.67 -26.23 -5.88
C GLY A 68 14.77 -26.98 -4.87
N PRO A 69 15.14 -26.99 -3.58
CA PRO A 69 14.24 -27.45 -2.53
C PRO A 69 13.04 -26.50 -2.40
N ALA A 70 11.93 -27.00 -1.84
CA ALA A 70 10.78 -26.16 -1.50
C ALA A 70 11.17 -25.12 -0.43
N GLN A 71 10.65 -23.90 -0.57
CA GLN A 71 10.88 -22.77 0.33
C GLN A 71 9.55 -22.08 0.63
N GLU A 72 9.39 -21.57 1.85
CA GLU A 72 8.25 -20.74 2.21
C GLU A 72 8.37 -19.37 1.54
N ALA A 73 7.36 -19.00 0.76
CA ALA A 73 7.28 -17.68 0.14
C ALA A 73 5.86 -17.12 0.19
N GLU A 74 5.76 -15.80 0.34
CA GLU A 74 4.48 -15.10 0.17
C GLU A 74 4.04 -15.19 -1.28
N ILE A 75 2.96 -15.94 -1.53
CA ILE A 75 2.44 -16.11 -2.89
C ILE A 75 1.62 -14.91 -3.36
N LEU A 76 1.05 -14.16 -2.41
CA LEU A 76 0.23 -12.98 -2.65
C LEU A 76 0.37 -12.01 -1.47
N SER A 77 0.95 -10.85 -1.71
CA SER A 77 1.05 -9.75 -0.73
C SER A 77 0.44 -8.48 -1.31
N GLY A 78 -0.06 -7.58 -0.47
CA GLY A 78 -0.69 -6.33 -0.91
C GLY A 78 0.01 -5.09 -0.35
N THR A 79 -0.08 -3.98 -1.08
CA THR A 79 0.27 -2.65 -0.56
C THR A 79 -0.84 -1.66 -0.90
N LEU A 80 -1.28 -0.88 0.09
CA LEU A 80 -2.11 0.30 -0.15
C LEU A 80 -1.18 1.49 -0.35
N GLU A 81 -1.30 2.14 -1.50
CA GLU A 81 -0.39 3.20 -1.93
C GLU A 81 -1.17 4.41 -2.46
N CYS A 82 -0.62 5.60 -2.23
CA CYS A 82 -1.07 6.87 -2.80
C CYS A 82 0.16 7.73 -3.04
N VAL A 83 0.35 8.20 -4.28
CA VAL A 83 1.41 9.11 -4.70
C VAL A 83 0.73 10.39 -5.15
N PRO A 84 0.49 11.37 -4.25
CA PRO A 84 -0.43 12.48 -4.52
C PRO A 84 0.01 13.41 -5.66
N TYR A 85 1.31 13.41 -5.95
CA TYR A 85 1.97 14.30 -6.90
C TYR A 85 2.56 13.55 -8.09
N ALA A 86 2.09 12.33 -8.38
CA ALA A 86 2.57 11.60 -9.55
C ALA A 86 2.17 12.31 -10.86
N ASP A 87 3.09 12.32 -11.82
CA ASP A 87 2.86 12.88 -13.16
C ASP A 87 1.75 12.14 -13.91
N ALA A 88 1.62 10.83 -13.67
CA ALA A 88 0.51 10.03 -14.16
C ALA A 88 -0.65 10.06 -13.14
N PRO A 89 -1.91 10.20 -13.58
CA PRO A 89 -3.04 10.40 -12.66
C PRO A 89 -3.41 9.19 -11.79
N GLU A 90 -2.92 7.99 -12.10
CA GLU A 90 -3.43 6.75 -11.50
C GLU A 90 -2.83 6.27 -10.17
N PRO A 91 -1.81 6.93 -9.56
CA PRO A 91 -1.60 6.77 -8.13
C PRO A 91 -1.95 8.02 -7.31
N ASN A 92 -2.57 9.06 -7.88
CA ASN A 92 -2.94 10.28 -7.14
C ASN A 92 -4.11 10.07 -6.16
N VAL A 93 -4.68 8.86 -6.14
CA VAL A 93 -5.69 8.41 -5.18
C VAL A 93 -5.27 7.07 -4.59
N PRO A 94 -5.71 6.72 -3.37
CA PRO A 94 -5.38 5.43 -2.78
C PRO A 94 -5.81 4.25 -3.66
N VAL A 95 -4.86 3.35 -3.90
CA VAL A 95 -5.00 2.12 -4.67
C VAL A 95 -4.34 0.97 -3.94
N VAL A 96 -4.76 -0.26 -4.23
CA VAL A 96 -4.07 -1.47 -3.75
C VAL A 96 -3.31 -2.09 -4.90
N ASN A 97 -2.02 -2.30 -4.70
CA ASN A 97 -1.17 -3.10 -5.57
C ASN A 97 -1.02 -4.50 -4.97
N LEU A 98 -1.25 -5.53 -5.78
CA LEU A 98 -1.05 -6.92 -5.37
C LEU A 98 0.19 -7.48 -6.05
N ARG A 99 1.11 -8.02 -5.27
CA ARG A 99 2.28 -8.75 -5.76
C ARG A 99 1.95 -10.23 -5.74
N ILE A 100 2.05 -10.86 -6.91
CA ILE A 100 1.95 -12.31 -7.09
C ILE A 100 3.37 -12.84 -7.26
N ILE A 101 3.68 -13.97 -6.63
CA ILE A 101 4.98 -14.63 -6.84
C ILE A 101 5.07 -15.18 -8.27
N ASP A 102 6.15 -14.86 -8.97
CA ASP A 102 6.41 -15.31 -10.34
C ASP A 102 7.47 -16.42 -10.38
N ASP A 103 7.46 -17.26 -11.41
CA ASP A 103 8.42 -18.36 -11.65
C ASP A 103 8.48 -19.47 -10.58
N HIS A 104 7.42 -19.64 -9.78
CA HIS A 104 7.35 -20.64 -8.72
C HIS A 104 6.27 -21.69 -8.96
N TRP A 105 6.57 -22.94 -8.61
CA TRP A 105 5.67 -24.08 -8.74
C TRP A 105 5.36 -24.69 -7.38
N ILE A 106 4.11 -25.10 -7.17
CA ILE A 106 3.72 -26.00 -6.07
C ILE A 106 3.64 -27.40 -6.66
N THR A 107 4.58 -28.27 -6.30
CA THR A 107 4.72 -29.61 -6.87
C THR A 107 4.34 -30.70 -5.87
N GLY A 108 3.95 -31.89 -6.37
CA GLY A 108 3.75 -33.06 -5.51
C GLY A 108 2.46 -33.03 -4.68
N LEU A 109 1.43 -32.31 -5.13
CA LEU A 109 0.14 -32.26 -4.46
C LEU A 109 -0.62 -33.59 -4.61
N ASP A 110 -0.72 -34.35 -3.53
CA ASP A 110 -1.71 -35.41 -3.38
C ASP A 110 -3.11 -34.81 -3.09
N PRO A 111 -4.20 -35.63 -3.03
CA PRO A 111 -5.54 -35.09 -2.78
C PRO A 111 -5.70 -34.31 -1.46
N THR A 112 -4.95 -34.70 -0.42
CA THR A 112 -4.98 -34.00 0.87
C THR A 112 -4.26 -32.66 0.75
N ALA A 113 -3.05 -32.65 0.20
CA ALA A 113 -2.28 -31.43 -0.02
C ALA A 113 -2.99 -30.44 -0.96
N LEU A 114 -3.70 -30.94 -1.97
CA LEU A 114 -4.52 -30.10 -2.85
C LEU A 114 -5.72 -29.48 -2.11
N THR A 115 -6.32 -30.21 -1.17
CA THR A 115 -7.41 -29.70 -0.33
C THR A 115 -6.91 -28.61 0.62
N ASP A 116 -5.72 -28.80 1.19
CA ASP A 116 -5.07 -27.81 2.05
C ASP A 116 -4.73 -26.54 1.27
N LEU A 117 -4.15 -26.68 0.06
CA LEU A 117 -3.88 -25.55 -0.83
C LEU A 117 -5.17 -24.78 -1.17
N ALA A 118 -6.24 -25.48 -1.54
CA ALA A 118 -7.52 -24.85 -1.83
C ALA A 118 -8.09 -24.10 -0.62
N THR A 119 -7.84 -24.60 0.60
CA THR A 119 -8.23 -23.92 1.84
C THR A 119 -7.41 -22.65 2.05
N THR A 120 -6.09 -22.71 1.88
CA THR A 120 -5.22 -21.52 2.00
C THR A 120 -5.60 -20.44 0.98
N LEU A 121 -5.89 -20.81 -0.27
CA LEU A 121 -6.34 -19.86 -1.29
C LEU A 121 -7.67 -19.19 -0.92
N ARG A 122 -8.59 -19.90 -0.25
CA ARG A 122 -9.80 -19.28 0.29
C ARG A 122 -9.48 -18.30 1.41
N THR A 123 -8.55 -18.63 2.30
CA THR A 123 -8.10 -17.70 3.34
C THR A 123 -7.47 -16.43 2.73
N HIS A 124 -6.77 -16.53 1.60
CA HIS A 124 -6.31 -15.34 0.87
C HIS A 124 -7.46 -14.49 0.33
N ALA A 125 -8.48 -15.13 -0.25
CA ALA A 125 -9.67 -14.42 -0.73
C ALA A 125 -10.40 -13.73 0.44
N ASP A 126 -10.59 -14.43 1.55
CA ASP A 126 -11.17 -13.87 2.77
C ASP A 126 -10.35 -12.68 3.29
N HIS A 127 -9.02 -12.73 3.19
CA HIS A 127 -8.15 -11.62 3.59
C HIS A 127 -8.33 -10.39 2.70
N LEU A 128 -8.46 -10.59 1.38
CA LEU A 128 -8.76 -9.50 0.44
C LEU A 128 -10.12 -8.87 0.77
N ASP A 129 -11.15 -9.68 0.98
CA ASP A 129 -12.52 -9.22 1.18
C ASP A 129 -12.74 -8.54 2.54
N HIS A 130 -12.12 -9.06 3.60
CA HIS A 130 -12.41 -8.62 4.96
C HIS A 130 -11.38 -7.64 5.54
N HIS A 131 -10.20 -7.51 4.95
CA HIS A 131 -9.16 -6.62 5.45
C HIS A 131 -8.71 -5.59 4.41
N ILE A 132 -8.29 -6.03 3.23
CA ILE A 132 -7.68 -5.13 2.24
C ILE A 132 -8.73 -4.24 1.58
N ASN A 133 -9.84 -4.81 1.10
CA ASN A 133 -10.90 -4.06 0.43
C ASN A 133 -11.59 -3.02 1.36
N PRO A 134 -11.91 -3.34 2.63
CA PRO A 134 -12.40 -2.33 3.58
C PRO A 134 -11.38 -1.23 3.87
N ALA A 135 -10.09 -1.57 3.99
CA ALA A 135 -9.04 -0.58 4.20
C ALA A 135 -8.90 0.37 3.01
N LEU A 136 -8.91 -0.15 1.77
CA LEU A 136 -8.92 0.66 0.55
C LEU A 136 -10.15 1.58 0.50
N THR A 137 -11.33 1.05 0.81
CA THR A 137 -12.58 1.84 0.82
C THR A 137 -12.51 2.98 1.83
N ALA A 138 -12.02 2.71 3.05
CA ALA A 138 -11.81 3.71 4.08
C ALA A 138 -10.78 4.76 3.64
N ALA A 139 -9.65 4.32 3.07
CA ALA A 139 -8.60 5.20 2.56
C ALA A 139 -9.11 6.12 1.45
N ARG A 140 -9.92 5.62 0.52
CA ARG A 140 -10.53 6.45 -0.54
C ARG A 140 -11.54 7.45 0.01
N THR A 141 -12.33 7.05 0.99
CA THR A 141 -13.30 7.94 1.66
C THR A 141 -12.59 9.08 2.38
N ASP A 142 -11.54 8.75 3.13
CA ASP A 142 -10.67 9.71 3.82
C ASP A 142 -10.00 10.65 2.82
N TRP A 143 -9.40 10.10 1.76
CA TRP A 143 -8.73 10.88 0.72
C TRP A 143 -9.66 11.88 0.04
N THR A 144 -10.85 11.43 -0.36
CA THR A 144 -11.87 12.27 -1.02
C THR A 144 -12.37 13.39 -0.11
N THR A 145 -12.46 13.13 1.20
CA THR A 145 -12.87 14.12 2.20
C THR A 145 -11.86 15.27 2.32
N HIS A 146 -10.57 14.96 2.20
CA HIS A 146 -9.48 15.95 2.33
C HIS A 146 -9.04 16.55 0.97
N HIS A 147 -9.43 15.91 -0.14
CA HIS A 147 -9.18 16.38 -1.51
C HIS A 147 -10.50 16.37 -2.31
N PRO A 148 -11.47 17.23 -1.94
CA PRO A 148 -12.71 17.31 -2.69
C PRO A 148 -12.40 17.68 -4.14
N PRO A 149 -13.10 17.10 -5.13
CA PRO A 149 -12.92 17.47 -6.52
C PRO A 149 -13.13 18.98 -6.65
N HIS A 150 -12.19 19.66 -7.30
CA HIS A 150 -12.36 21.06 -7.64
C HIS A 150 -13.54 21.17 -8.61
N THR A 151 -14.71 21.55 -8.10
CA THR A 151 -15.85 21.94 -8.92
C THR A 151 -15.47 23.27 -9.58
N ASN A 152 -15.09 23.23 -10.86
CA ASN A 152 -15.01 24.44 -11.66
C ASN A 152 -16.43 24.98 -11.82
N GLU A 153 -16.76 26.08 -11.12
CA GLU A 153 -17.87 26.96 -11.47
C GLU A 153 -17.52 27.84 -12.68
#